data_AF-A0A1J5S4U6-F1
#
_entry.id   AF-A0A1J5S4U6-F1
#
_cell.length_a   1.000
_cell.length_b   1.000
_cell.length_c   1.000
_cell.angle_alpha   90.00
_cell.angle_beta   90.00
_cell.angle_gamma   90.00
#
_symmetry.space_group_name_H-M   'P 1'
#
loop_
_entity.id
_entity.type
_entity.pdbx_description
1 polymer ?
#
loop_
_entity_poly.entity_id
_entity_poly.type
_entity_poly.pdbx_seq_one_letter_code
_entity_poly.pdbx_strand_id
1 'polypeptide(L)'
;MIFLNILDYFSNLCVICKFNKMDSLLVHKGEMVAKSDVIDVYKHIAQQQSTDFSAIITTLIGITAILVGGTWIWNFIVAKKQIKNEVQEQFNQSKIDLQTQVAELIKNKFLELEKSIDDKLRTNEANLARLYAINCSNQQLYSTSISWWLTALKLYSETNDEYFIRISVEQILTNVNRENWFNDLNDNLDLNEAIQIIEKYVPNILTTEKRQIIFHLSLRTTQQL
;
A
#
# COMPACT_ATOMS: atom_id res chain seq x y z
N MET A 1 -31.53 -32.14 -15.66
CA MET A 1 -32.01 -33.12 -16.65
C MET A 1 -31.74 -34.59 -16.26
N ILE A 2 -31.30 -34.88 -15.02
CA ILE A 2 -31.06 -36.27 -14.54
C ILE A 2 -32.19 -36.75 -13.60
N PHE A 3 -32.95 -35.82 -13.00
CA PHE A 3 -34.01 -36.12 -12.03
C PHE A 3 -35.33 -36.65 -12.63
N LEU A 4 -35.56 -36.48 -13.94
CA LEU A 4 -36.81 -36.91 -14.57
C LEU A 4 -36.80 -38.39 -14.99
N ASN A 5 -35.63 -39.00 -15.19
CA ASN A 5 -35.54 -40.40 -15.64
C ASN A 5 -35.66 -41.44 -14.51
N ILE A 6 -35.61 -41.04 -13.24
CA ILE A 6 -35.72 -41.97 -12.10
C ILE A 6 -37.20 -42.25 -11.76
N LEU A 7 -38.10 -41.30 -12.00
CA LEU A 7 -39.53 -41.46 -11.72
C LEU A 7 -40.24 -42.40 -12.72
N ASP A 8 -39.81 -42.42 -13.98
CA ASP A 8 -40.38 -43.32 -15.00
C ASP A 8 -40.02 -44.80 -14.76
N TYR A 9 -38.93 -45.09 -14.05
CA TYR A 9 -38.53 -46.46 -13.70
C TYR A 9 -39.38 -47.05 -12.56
N PHE A 10 -39.94 -46.22 -11.68
CA PHE A 10 -40.77 -46.66 -10.56
C PHE A 10 -42.27 -46.75 -10.89
N SER A 11 -42.74 -46.05 -11.94
CA SER A 11 -44.11 -46.12 -12.43
C SER A 11 -44.49 -47.52 -12.99
N ASN A 12 -43.52 -48.26 -13.55
CA ASN A 12 -43.77 -49.55 -14.20
C ASN A 12 -43.74 -50.79 -13.29
N LEU A 13 -43.49 -50.64 -11.98
CA LEU A 13 -43.43 -51.79 -11.05
C LEU A 13 -44.67 -51.96 -10.16
N CYS A 14 -45.69 -51.09 -10.25
CA CYS A 14 -46.85 -51.11 -9.37
C CYS A 14 -48.19 -51.31 -10.12
N VAL A 15 -48.22 -52.20 -11.10
CA VAL A 15 -49.46 -52.72 -11.68
C VAL A 15 -49.25 -54.22 -11.89
N ILE A 16 -50.22 -55.05 -11.49
CA ILE A 16 -50.20 -56.52 -11.42
C ILE A 16 -49.87 -57.08 -10.00
N CYS A 17 -50.50 -56.54 -8.96
CA CYS A 17 -50.91 -57.40 -7.85
C CYS A 17 -52.17 -58.16 -8.27
N LYS A 18 -51.95 -59.39 -8.74
CA LYS A 18 -52.97 -60.37 -9.15
C LYS A 18 -53.71 -60.90 -7.90
N PHE A 19 -54.50 -60.06 -7.23
CA PHE A 19 -55.32 -60.38 -6.04
C PHE A 19 -56.62 -61.11 -6.43
N ASN A 20 -56.53 -62.22 -7.16
CA ASN A 20 -57.74 -62.98 -7.57
C ASN A 20 -57.59 -64.50 -7.46
N LYS A 21 -56.68 -65.01 -6.60
CA LYS A 21 -56.46 -66.46 -6.50
C LYS A 21 -56.28 -67.01 -5.08
N MET A 22 -56.54 -66.22 -4.05
CA MET A 22 -56.39 -66.67 -2.65
C MET A 22 -57.72 -67.13 -2.04
N ASP A 23 -58.87 -66.65 -2.53
CA ASP A 23 -60.19 -67.08 -2.04
C ASP A 23 -60.64 -68.45 -2.55
N SER A 24 -59.98 -68.99 -3.59
CA SER A 24 -60.39 -70.27 -4.20
C SER A 24 -59.64 -71.50 -3.68
N LEU A 25 -58.70 -71.35 -2.74
CA LEU A 25 -57.92 -72.49 -2.20
C LEU A 25 -58.45 -73.03 -0.87
N LEU A 26 -59.40 -72.34 -0.22
CA LEU A 26 -59.92 -72.74 1.10
C LEU A 26 -61.30 -73.42 1.08
N VAL A 27 -61.92 -73.63 -0.10
CA VAL A 27 -63.29 -74.19 -0.19
C VAL A 27 -63.36 -75.59 -0.84
N HIS A 28 -62.22 -76.20 -1.20
CA HIS A 28 -62.24 -77.53 -1.79
C HIS A 28 -61.09 -78.44 -1.31
N LYS A 29 -61.21 -78.92 -0.06
CA LYS A 29 -61.01 -80.33 0.32
C LYS A 29 -61.17 -80.49 1.83
N GLY A 30 -62.16 -81.28 2.23
CA GLY A 30 -62.33 -81.79 3.59
C GLY A 30 -61.33 -82.91 3.88
N GLU A 31 -60.08 -82.53 4.17
CA GLU A 31 -59.08 -83.40 4.81
C GLU A 31 -58.52 -82.64 6.01
N MET A 32 -58.35 -83.32 7.14
CA MET A 32 -57.87 -82.74 8.40
C MET A 32 -56.51 -82.06 8.20
N VAL A 33 -56.51 -80.74 8.06
CA VAL A 33 -55.30 -79.92 8.03
C VAL A 33 -54.72 -79.91 9.44
N ALA A 34 -53.53 -80.50 9.59
CA ALA A 34 -52.82 -80.51 10.86
C ALA A 34 -52.56 -79.05 11.32
N LYS A 35 -52.61 -78.80 12.63
CA LYS A 35 -52.34 -77.48 13.23
C LYS A 35 -51.02 -76.84 12.75
N SER A 36 -50.07 -77.64 12.24
CA SER A 36 -48.80 -77.16 11.66
C SER A 36 -49.00 -76.28 10.43
N ASP A 37 -49.90 -76.63 9.53
CA ASP A 37 -49.96 -75.99 8.19
C ASP A 37 -50.60 -74.60 8.27
N VAL A 38 -51.53 -74.39 9.20
CA VAL A 38 -52.12 -73.08 9.48
C VAL A 38 -51.09 -72.14 10.15
N ILE A 39 -50.24 -72.69 11.02
CA ILE A 39 -49.16 -71.93 11.67
C ILE A 39 -48.12 -71.51 10.63
N ASP A 40 -47.75 -72.40 9.71
CA ASP A 40 -46.78 -72.10 8.65
C ASP A 40 -47.29 -71.04 7.67
N VAL A 41 -48.58 -71.04 7.31
CA VAL A 41 -49.20 -69.98 6.48
C VAL A 41 -49.15 -68.62 7.18
N TYR A 42 -49.49 -68.55 8.48
CA TYR A 42 -49.41 -67.29 9.24
C TYR A 42 -47.96 -66.80 9.40
N LYS A 43 -47.01 -67.72 9.60
CA LYS A 43 -45.58 -67.41 9.66
C LYS A 43 -45.09 -66.84 8.35
N HIS A 44 -45.54 -67.40 7.23
CA HIS A 44 -45.19 -66.95 5.89
C HIS A 44 -45.76 -65.56 5.58
N ILE A 45 -47.02 -65.29 5.96
CA ILE A 45 -47.66 -63.96 5.79
C ILE A 45 -46.95 -62.91 6.67
N ALA A 46 -46.62 -63.25 7.91
CA ALA A 46 -45.90 -62.36 8.82
C ALA A 46 -44.46 -62.08 8.35
N GLN A 47 -43.75 -63.09 7.85
CA GLN A 47 -42.43 -62.90 7.24
C GLN A 47 -42.51 -62.07 5.96
N GLN A 48 -43.54 -62.26 5.13
CA GLN A 48 -43.70 -61.51 3.89
C GLN A 48 -44.00 -60.02 4.15
N GLN A 49 -44.89 -59.70 5.09
CA GLN A 49 -45.10 -58.32 5.53
C GLN A 49 -43.83 -57.70 6.15
N SER A 50 -43.11 -58.45 6.99
CA SER A 50 -41.84 -57.98 7.58
C SER A 50 -40.78 -57.66 6.52
N THR A 51 -40.68 -58.51 5.49
CA THR A 51 -39.71 -58.34 4.40
C THR A 51 -40.07 -57.17 3.50
N ASP A 52 -41.35 -56.97 3.19
CA ASP A 52 -41.85 -55.85 2.39
C ASP A 52 -41.70 -54.51 3.13
N PHE A 53 -42.01 -54.45 4.44
CA PHE A 53 -41.77 -53.25 5.25
C PHE A 53 -40.27 -52.93 5.39
N SER A 54 -39.43 -53.94 5.58
CA SER A 54 -37.97 -53.78 5.62
C SER A 54 -37.44 -53.22 4.29
N ALA A 55 -37.94 -53.71 3.15
CA ALA A 55 -37.57 -53.20 1.82
C ALA A 55 -37.96 -51.72 1.65
N ILE A 56 -39.17 -51.32 2.05
CA ILE A 56 -39.63 -49.93 1.99
C ILE A 56 -38.75 -49.01 2.86
N ILE A 57 -38.47 -49.41 4.11
CA ILE A 57 -37.64 -48.63 5.04
C ILE A 57 -36.22 -48.47 4.50
N THR A 58 -35.62 -49.56 3.99
CA THR A 58 -34.25 -49.54 3.44
C THR A 58 -34.16 -48.63 2.21
N THR A 59 -35.18 -48.64 1.36
CA THR A 59 -35.26 -47.76 0.19
C THR A 59 -35.38 -46.29 0.61
N LEU A 60 -36.19 -46.00 1.62
CA LEU A 60 -36.37 -44.65 2.17
C LEU A 60 -35.06 -44.12 2.78
N ILE A 61 -34.33 -44.94 3.53
CA ILE A 61 -33.02 -44.60 4.09
C ILE A 61 -32.01 -44.34 2.96
N GLY A 62 -32.02 -45.16 1.90
CA GLY A 62 -31.16 -44.98 0.72
C GLY A 62 -31.41 -43.63 0.03
N ILE A 63 -32.67 -43.27 -0.19
CA ILE A 63 -33.04 -41.95 -0.77
C ILE A 63 -32.59 -40.82 0.14
N THR A 64 -32.80 -40.96 1.45
CA THR A 64 -32.41 -39.93 2.44
C THR A 64 -30.89 -39.74 2.46
N ALA A 65 -30.11 -40.82 2.41
CA ALA A 65 -28.66 -40.77 2.36
C ALA A 65 -28.14 -40.06 1.09
N ILE A 66 -28.77 -40.31 -0.07
CA ILE A 66 -28.42 -39.63 -1.33
C ILE A 66 -28.73 -38.13 -1.25
N LEU A 67 -29.88 -37.75 -0.68
CA LEU A 67 -30.26 -36.33 -0.53
C LEU A 67 -29.31 -35.58 0.42
N VAL A 68 -28.98 -36.17 1.57
CA VAL A 68 -28.04 -35.58 2.53
C VAL A 68 -26.64 -35.49 1.93
N GLY A 69 -26.16 -36.55 1.26
CA GLY A 69 -24.87 -36.56 0.59
C GLY A 69 -24.78 -35.53 -0.53
N GLY A 70 -25.81 -35.43 -1.36
CA GLY A 70 -25.88 -34.43 -2.44
C GLY A 70 -25.88 -32.99 -1.90
N THR A 71 -26.63 -32.73 -0.82
CA THR A 71 -26.68 -31.41 -0.18
C THR A 71 -25.33 -31.03 0.44
N TRP A 72 -24.64 -31.98 1.07
CA TRP A 72 -23.31 -31.77 1.64
C TRP A 72 -22.26 -31.44 0.56
N ILE A 73 -22.24 -32.19 -0.54
CA ILE A 73 -21.32 -31.93 -1.67
C ILE A 73 -21.61 -30.55 -2.27
N TRP A 74 -22.88 -30.19 -2.46
CA TRP A 74 -23.26 -28.88 -2.99
C TRP A 74 -22.77 -27.74 -2.09
N ASN A 75 -23.04 -27.80 -0.78
CA ASN A 75 -22.56 -26.80 0.17
C ASN A 75 -21.03 -26.70 0.19
N PHE A 76 -20.32 -27.82 0.10
CA PHE A 76 -18.85 -27.82 0.07
C PHE A 76 -18.27 -27.14 -1.18
N ILE A 77 -18.87 -27.38 -2.34
CA ILE A 77 -18.45 -26.74 -3.60
C ILE A 77 -18.73 -25.23 -3.56
N VAL A 78 -19.91 -24.83 -3.09
CA VAL A 78 -20.30 -23.42 -2.97
C VAL A 78 -19.38 -22.69 -1.98
N ALA A 79 -19.15 -23.26 -0.80
CA ALA A 79 -18.28 -22.68 0.21
C ALA A 79 -16.83 -22.54 -0.30
N LYS A 80 -16.29 -23.56 -0.98
CA LYS A 80 -14.95 -23.47 -1.59
C LYS A 80 -14.86 -22.35 -2.63
N LYS A 81 -15.91 -22.14 -3.41
CA LYS A 81 -15.94 -21.08 -4.43
C LYS A 81 -15.98 -19.69 -3.78
N GLN A 82 -16.77 -19.51 -2.73
CA GLN A 82 -16.84 -18.24 -1.98
C GLN A 82 -15.51 -17.90 -1.32
N ILE A 83 -14.91 -18.85 -0.61
CA ILE A 83 -13.59 -18.67 0.02
C ILE A 83 -12.54 -18.31 -1.04
N LYS A 84 -12.53 -18.99 -2.18
CA LYS A 84 -11.58 -18.69 -3.26
C LYS A 84 -11.77 -17.28 -3.81
N ASN A 85 -13.02 -16.82 -3.96
CA ASN A 85 -13.31 -15.48 -4.43
C ASN A 85 -12.90 -14.41 -3.41
N GLU A 86 -13.26 -14.57 -2.14
CA GLU A 86 -12.89 -13.63 -1.07
C GLU A 86 -11.37 -13.55 -0.88
N VAL A 87 -10.67 -14.69 -0.91
CA VAL A 87 -9.21 -14.73 -0.84
C VAL A 87 -8.58 -14.02 -2.05
N GLN A 88 -9.14 -14.21 -3.25
CA GLN A 88 -8.65 -13.54 -4.45
C GLN A 88 -8.88 -12.03 -4.40
N GLU A 89 -10.04 -11.58 -3.90
CA GLU A 89 -10.35 -10.17 -3.69
C GLU A 89 -9.41 -9.56 -2.65
N GLN A 90 -9.24 -10.19 -1.49
CA GLN A 90 -8.30 -9.73 -0.46
C GLN A 90 -6.86 -9.69 -0.97
N PHE A 91 -6.45 -10.65 -1.79
CA PHE A 91 -5.12 -10.67 -2.40
C PHE A 91 -4.96 -9.52 -3.40
N ASN A 92 -5.96 -9.28 -4.25
CA ASN A 92 -5.94 -8.17 -5.21
C ASN A 92 -5.92 -6.81 -4.49
N GLN A 93 -6.75 -6.66 -3.45
CA GLN A 93 -6.78 -5.46 -2.60
C GLN A 93 -5.43 -5.24 -1.93
N SER A 94 -4.89 -6.27 -1.27
CA SER A 94 -3.58 -6.21 -0.61
C SER A 94 -2.46 -5.88 -1.59
N LYS A 95 -2.54 -6.38 -2.83
CA LYS A 95 -1.56 -6.04 -3.88
C LYS A 95 -1.62 -4.57 -4.27
N ILE A 96 -2.82 -4.01 -4.42
CA ILE A 96 -3.02 -2.58 -4.76
C ILE A 96 -2.54 -1.70 -3.60
N ASP A 97 -2.90 -2.04 -2.37
CA ASP A 97 -2.49 -1.29 -1.17
C ASP A 97 -0.97 -1.30 -1.01
N LEU A 98 -0.34 -2.47 -1.19
CA LEU A 98 1.11 -2.61 -1.08
C LEU A 98 1.83 -1.87 -2.21
N GLN A 99 1.31 -1.90 -3.44
CA GLN A 99 1.84 -1.08 -4.54
C GLN A 99 1.75 0.41 -4.23
N THR A 100 0.64 0.86 -3.65
CA THR A 100 0.42 2.27 -3.31
C THR A 100 1.34 2.72 -2.18
N GLN A 101 1.44 1.94 -1.11
CA GLN A 101 2.34 2.22 0.02
C GLN A 101 3.81 2.22 -0.41
N VAL A 102 4.22 1.27 -1.25
CA VAL A 102 5.58 1.25 -1.79
C VAL A 102 5.84 2.46 -2.68
N ALA A 103 4.90 2.83 -3.56
CA ALA A 103 5.03 4.01 -4.39
C ALA A 103 5.15 5.30 -3.55
N GLU A 104 4.36 5.42 -2.49
CA GLU A 104 4.39 6.56 -1.57
C GLU A 104 5.70 6.60 -0.77
N LEU A 105 6.15 5.47 -0.22
CA LEU A 105 7.44 5.37 0.48
C LEU A 105 8.61 5.72 -0.43
N ILE A 106 8.61 5.19 -1.66
CA ILE A 106 9.62 5.50 -2.67
C ILE A 106 9.61 6.99 -2.95
N LYS A 107 8.44 7.58 -3.24
CA LYS A 107 8.32 9.02 -3.53
C LYS A 107 8.83 9.88 -2.38
N ASN A 108 8.42 9.58 -1.16
CA ASN A 108 8.84 10.34 0.03
C ASN A 108 10.35 10.21 0.26
N LYS A 109 10.93 9.02 0.10
CA LYS A 109 12.37 8.80 0.22
C LYS A 109 13.17 9.51 -0.87
N PHE A 110 12.67 9.55 -2.10
CA PHE A 110 13.30 10.30 -3.18
C PHE A 110 13.25 11.81 -2.93
N LEU A 111 12.12 12.34 -2.45
CA LEU A 111 12.01 13.77 -2.09
C LEU A 111 12.95 14.14 -0.93
N GLU A 112 13.04 13.31 0.11
CA GLU A 112 14.00 13.49 1.20
C GLU A 112 15.45 13.47 0.69
N LEU A 113 15.78 12.53 -0.20
CA LEU A 113 17.11 12.40 -0.77
C LEU A 113 17.46 13.58 -1.67
N GLU A 114 16.55 14.01 -2.54
CA GLU A 114 16.70 15.17 -3.41
C GLU A 114 16.98 16.42 -2.58
N LYS A 115 16.16 16.67 -1.55
CA LYS A 115 16.38 17.79 -0.64
C LYS A 115 17.73 17.70 0.08
N SER A 116 18.10 16.51 0.57
CA SER A 116 19.39 16.32 1.26
C SER A 116 20.59 16.54 0.32
N ILE A 117 20.48 16.14 -0.94
CA ILE A 117 21.53 16.36 -1.94
C ILE A 117 21.63 17.86 -2.26
N ASP A 118 20.50 18.53 -2.48
CA ASP A 118 20.43 19.97 -2.75
C ASP A 118 21.06 20.79 -1.61
N ASP A 119 20.71 20.49 -0.36
CA ASP A 119 21.30 21.14 0.82
C ASP A 119 22.82 20.92 0.93
N LYS A 120 23.30 19.70 0.65
CA LYS A 120 24.73 19.38 0.63
C LYS A 120 25.46 20.10 -0.50
N LEU A 121 24.83 20.21 -1.66
CA LEU A 121 25.42 20.85 -2.84
C LEU A 121 25.54 22.36 -2.61
N ARG A 122 24.48 23.01 -2.10
CA ARG A 122 24.53 24.42 -1.64
C ARG A 122 25.61 24.65 -0.59
N THR A 123 25.73 23.76 0.40
CA THR A 123 26.76 23.88 1.44
C THR A 123 28.17 23.79 0.84
N ASN A 124 28.38 22.89 -0.13
CA ASN A 124 29.66 22.76 -0.81
C ASN A 124 29.96 24.00 -1.67
N GLU A 125 28.98 24.53 -2.40
CA GLU A 125 29.14 25.77 -3.16
C GLU A 125 29.48 26.96 -2.25
N ALA A 126 28.82 27.06 -1.09
CA ALA A 126 29.13 28.08 -0.08
C ALA A 126 30.58 27.95 0.42
N ASN A 127 31.02 26.73 0.70
CA ASN A 127 32.39 26.44 1.11
C ASN A 127 33.41 26.78 0.03
N LEU A 128 33.11 26.50 -1.24
CA LEU A 128 33.96 26.87 -2.36
C LEU A 128 34.05 28.39 -2.51
N ALA A 129 32.92 29.09 -2.49
CA ALA A 129 32.87 30.55 -2.52
C ALA A 129 33.71 31.15 -1.39
N ARG A 130 33.61 30.61 -0.17
CA ARG A 130 34.44 30.99 0.97
C ARG A 130 35.93 30.78 0.72
N LEU A 131 36.34 29.63 0.18
CA LEU A 131 37.75 29.35 -0.12
C LEU A 131 38.30 30.30 -1.18
N TYR A 132 37.52 30.60 -2.23
CA TYR A 132 37.88 31.61 -3.22
C TYR A 132 38.01 33.00 -2.58
N ALA A 133 37.06 33.38 -1.73
CA ALA A 133 37.07 34.66 -1.03
C ALA A 133 38.33 34.84 -0.17
N ILE A 134 38.72 33.80 0.58
CA ILE A 134 39.95 33.78 1.39
C ILE A 134 41.19 33.91 0.50
N ASN A 135 41.24 33.17 -0.61
CA ASN A 135 42.36 33.25 -1.54
C ASN A 135 42.50 34.65 -2.15
N CYS A 136 41.39 35.27 -2.56
CA CYS A 136 41.38 36.65 -3.05
C CYS A 136 41.85 37.65 -1.99
N SER A 137 41.40 37.52 -0.74
CA SER A 137 41.84 38.40 0.36
C SER A 137 43.34 38.27 0.63
N ASN A 138 43.89 37.04 0.59
CA ASN A 138 45.33 36.79 0.73
C ASN A 138 46.16 37.42 -0.40
N GLN A 139 45.58 37.54 -1.60
CA GLN A 139 46.18 38.20 -2.75
C GLN A 139 45.89 39.70 -2.82
N GLN A 140 45.27 40.28 -1.77
CA GLN A 140 44.89 41.69 -1.71
C GLN A 140 43.86 42.12 -2.77
N LEU A 141 43.11 41.16 -3.34
CA LEU A 141 41.98 41.38 -4.24
C LEU A 141 40.69 41.52 -3.42
N TYR A 142 40.57 42.65 -2.72
CA TYR A 142 39.55 42.83 -1.69
C TYR A 142 38.13 42.94 -2.26
N SER A 143 37.93 43.65 -3.37
CA SER A 143 36.60 43.75 -3.98
C SER A 143 36.10 42.39 -4.47
N THR A 144 37.00 41.60 -5.07
CA THR A 144 36.69 40.25 -5.54
C THR A 144 36.41 39.32 -4.36
N SER A 145 37.18 39.46 -3.28
CA SER A 145 36.94 38.75 -2.03
C SER A 145 35.55 39.07 -1.44
N ILE A 146 35.15 40.34 -1.44
CA ILE A 146 33.82 40.77 -0.98
C ILE A 146 32.71 40.13 -1.83
N SER A 147 32.83 40.12 -3.16
CA SER A 147 31.87 39.47 -4.06
C SER A 147 31.68 37.97 -3.73
N TRP A 148 32.78 37.24 -3.52
CA TRP A 148 32.72 35.84 -3.13
C TRP A 148 32.16 35.62 -1.72
N TRP A 149 32.46 36.51 -0.77
CA TRP A 149 31.85 36.46 0.56
C TRP A 149 30.35 36.77 0.55
N LEU A 150 29.87 37.66 -0.34
CA LEU A 150 28.44 37.91 -0.54
C LEU A 150 27.73 36.68 -1.12
N THR A 151 28.37 36.00 -2.07
CA THR A 151 27.89 34.72 -2.60
C THR A 151 27.82 33.66 -1.49
N ALA A 152 28.88 33.52 -0.70
CA ALA A 152 28.91 32.60 0.44
C ALA A 152 27.83 32.92 1.47
N LEU A 153 27.65 34.20 1.83
CA LEU A 153 26.62 34.67 2.76
C LEU A 153 25.21 34.27 2.29
N LYS A 154 24.90 34.49 1.02
CA LYS A 154 23.61 34.09 0.43
C LYS A 154 23.39 32.59 0.57
N LEU A 155 24.37 31.77 0.18
CA LEU A 155 24.24 30.30 0.24
C LEU A 155 24.15 29.78 1.68
N TYR A 156 24.93 30.31 2.62
CA TYR A 156 24.84 29.94 4.04
C TYR A 156 23.53 30.37 4.69
N SER A 157 22.93 31.46 4.23
CA SER A 157 21.58 31.87 4.69
C SER A 157 20.49 30.91 4.21
N GLU A 158 20.63 30.33 3.02
CA GLU A 158 19.70 29.33 2.48
C GLU A 158 19.82 27.98 3.21
N THR A 159 21.02 27.65 3.71
CA THR A 159 21.27 26.44 4.52
C THR A 159 21.12 26.66 6.03
N ASN A 160 20.78 27.89 6.47
CA ASN A 160 20.66 28.31 7.87
C ASN A 160 21.91 28.05 8.74
N ASP A 161 23.10 28.21 8.16
CA ASP A 161 24.35 28.04 8.92
C ASP A 161 24.77 29.36 9.59
N GLU A 162 24.22 29.63 10.77
CA GLU A 162 24.43 30.87 11.52
C GLU A 162 25.91 31.17 11.80
N TYR A 163 26.72 30.13 12.01
CA TYR A 163 28.14 30.29 12.30
C TYR A 163 28.89 30.84 11.08
N PHE A 164 28.66 30.28 9.90
CA PHE A 164 29.31 30.77 8.68
C PHE A 164 28.72 32.06 8.15
N ILE A 165 27.44 32.35 8.42
CA ILE A 165 26.85 33.69 8.18
C ILE A 165 27.66 34.75 8.94
N ARG A 166 27.89 34.53 10.23
CA ARG A 166 28.67 35.47 11.06
C ARG A 166 30.09 35.65 10.53
N ILE A 167 30.79 34.56 10.21
CA ILE A 167 32.13 34.63 9.62
C ILE A 167 32.11 35.45 8.32
N SER A 168 31.13 35.20 7.45
CA SER A 168 31.03 35.91 6.17
C SER A 168 30.86 37.42 6.39
N VAL A 169 30.00 37.83 7.32
CA VAL A 169 29.80 39.24 7.66
C VAL A 169 31.07 39.87 8.23
N GLU A 170 31.76 39.21 9.16
CA GLU A 170 33.01 39.70 9.76
C GLU A 170 34.12 39.87 8.70
N GLN A 171 34.20 38.96 7.73
CA GLN A 171 35.19 39.02 6.66
C GLN A 171 34.87 40.09 5.61
N ILE A 172 33.58 40.26 5.27
CA ILE A 172 33.13 41.38 4.42
C ILE A 172 33.51 42.70 5.09
N LEU A 173 33.16 42.87 6.37
CA LEU A 173 33.50 44.07 7.14
C LEU A 173 35.01 44.32 7.19
N THR A 174 35.80 43.27 7.40
CA THR A 174 37.27 43.37 7.42
C THR A 174 37.82 43.85 6.08
N ASN A 175 37.28 43.35 4.97
CA ASN A 175 37.72 43.73 3.63
C ASN A 175 37.28 45.14 3.25
N VAL A 176 36.03 45.56 3.51
CA VAL A 176 35.57 46.93 3.20
C VAL A 176 36.26 48.00 4.04
N ASN A 177 36.83 47.62 5.18
CA ASN A 177 37.65 48.49 6.03
C ASN A 177 39.11 48.62 5.56
N ARG A 178 39.56 47.83 4.57
CA ARG A 178 40.91 47.97 4.01
C ARG A 178 41.02 49.26 3.21
N GLU A 179 42.13 49.96 3.38
CA GLU A 179 42.49 51.04 2.46
C GLU A 179 42.59 50.44 1.05
N ASN A 180 42.00 51.11 0.06
CA ASN A 180 42.02 50.68 -1.34
C ASN A 180 41.26 49.39 -1.68
N TRP A 181 40.31 48.95 -0.85
CA TRP A 181 39.50 47.75 -1.14
C TRP A 181 38.75 47.79 -2.47
N PHE A 182 38.57 48.99 -3.03
CA PHE A 182 37.85 49.28 -4.27
C PHE A 182 38.79 49.43 -5.47
N ASN A 183 40.11 49.27 -5.31
CA ASN A 183 41.05 49.47 -6.42
C ASN A 183 40.96 48.37 -7.49
N ASP A 184 40.46 47.20 -7.10
CA ASP A 184 40.25 46.05 -7.97
C ASP A 184 38.77 45.83 -8.31
N LEU A 185 37.91 46.85 -8.13
CA LEU A 185 36.46 46.74 -8.32
C LEU A 185 36.15 46.19 -9.72
N ASN A 186 35.79 44.91 -9.74
CA ASN A 186 35.49 44.15 -10.93
C ASN A 186 34.05 44.46 -11.37
N ASP A 187 33.75 44.38 -12.67
CA ASP A 187 32.39 44.43 -13.23
C ASP A 187 31.44 43.44 -12.55
N ASN A 188 31.99 42.37 -11.94
CA ASN A 188 31.25 41.35 -11.20
C ASN A 188 30.75 41.77 -9.80
N LEU A 189 31.02 42.99 -9.33
CA LEU A 189 30.51 43.50 -8.05
C LEU A 189 29.67 44.76 -8.27
N ASP A 190 28.36 44.58 -8.44
CA ASP A 190 27.40 45.68 -8.35
C ASP A 190 27.19 46.06 -6.87
N LEU A 191 27.58 47.28 -6.51
CA LEU A 191 27.46 47.79 -5.15
C LEU A 191 26.00 47.91 -4.68
N ASN A 192 25.05 48.16 -5.59
CA ASN A 192 23.63 48.21 -5.26
C ASN A 192 23.09 46.81 -4.97
N GLU A 193 23.47 45.83 -5.80
CA GLU A 193 23.13 44.43 -5.55
C GLU A 193 23.75 43.93 -4.23
N ALA A 194 25.01 44.29 -3.98
CA ALA A 194 25.70 43.95 -2.74
C ALA A 194 24.96 44.49 -1.50
N ILE A 195 24.48 45.74 -1.54
CA ILE A 195 23.67 46.33 -0.46
C ILE A 195 22.38 45.53 -0.27
N GLN A 196 21.67 45.18 -1.34
CA GLN A 196 20.44 44.37 -1.25
C GLN A 196 20.69 42.99 -0.64
N ILE A 197 21.79 42.32 -1.00
CA ILE A 197 22.20 41.04 -0.41
C ILE A 197 22.43 41.21 1.09
N ILE A 198 23.18 42.23 1.50
CA ILE A 198 23.45 42.49 2.93
C ILE A 198 22.16 42.81 3.68
N GLU A 199 21.24 43.58 3.08
CA GLU A 199 19.96 43.92 3.69
C GLU A 199 19.08 42.69 3.92
N LYS A 200 19.05 41.79 2.95
CA LYS A 200 18.20 40.61 2.96
C LYS A 200 18.74 39.48 3.84
N TYR A 201 20.05 39.23 3.81
CA TYR A 201 20.63 37.98 4.33
C TYR A 201 21.42 38.15 5.64
N VAL A 202 21.78 39.37 6.04
CA VAL A 202 22.42 39.59 7.34
C VAL A 202 21.36 39.64 8.44
N PRO A 203 21.43 38.76 9.46
CA PRO A 203 20.45 38.68 10.53
C PRO A 203 20.49 39.91 11.43
N ASN A 204 19.35 40.25 12.04
CA ASN A 204 19.20 41.44 12.88
C ASN A 204 20.12 41.45 14.12
N ILE A 205 20.62 40.30 14.56
CA ILE A 205 21.61 40.25 15.64
C ILE A 205 22.93 40.95 15.28
N LEU A 206 23.25 41.05 13.98
CA LEU A 206 24.44 41.73 13.43
C LEU A 206 24.12 43.11 12.86
N THR A 207 23.17 43.84 13.46
CA THR A 207 22.70 45.14 12.94
C THR A 207 23.82 46.19 12.89
N THR A 208 24.79 46.15 13.81
CA THR A 208 25.90 47.11 13.86
C THR A 208 26.83 46.91 12.67
N GLU A 209 27.27 45.68 12.45
CA GLU A 209 28.13 45.27 11.35
C GLU A 209 27.44 45.52 10.01
N LYS A 210 26.14 45.18 9.91
CA LYS A 210 25.30 45.46 8.75
C LYS A 210 25.33 46.94 8.38
N ARG A 211 25.10 47.85 9.34
CA ARG A 211 25.12 49.30 9.10
C ARG A 211 26.49 49.79 8.66
N GLN A 212 27.57 49.26 9.26
CA GLN A 212 28.93 49.62 8.88
C GLN A 212 29.22 49.21 7.44
N ILE A 213 28.93 47.96 7.07
CA ILE A 213 29.12 47.47 5.69
C ILE A 213 28.35 48.34 4.71
N ILE A 214 27.05 48.57 4.95
CA ILE A 214 26.20 49.39 4.06
C ILE A 214 26.74 50.81 3.93
N PHE A 215 27.18 51.43 5.04
CA PHE A 215 27.78 52.76 5.02
C PHE A 215 29.01 52.82 4.11
N HIS A 216 29.94 51.86 4.23
CA HIS A 216 31.15 51.81 3.42
C HIS A 216 30.85 51.58 1.93
N LEU A 217 29.90 50.70 1.61
CA LEU A 217 29.47 50.46 0.22
C LEU A 217 28.79 51.70 -0.38
N SER A 218 27.85 52.31 0.36
CA SER A 218 27.06 53.48 -0.10
C SER A 218 27.92 54.71 -0.33
N LEU A 219 28.94 54.93 0.50
CA LEU A 219 29.90 56.01 0.33
C LEU A 219 30.60 55.93 -1.04
N ARG A 220 30.88 54.72 -1.53
CA ARG A 220 31.54 54.50 -2.83
C ARG A 220 30.57 54.55 -4.00
N THR A 221 29.34 54.05 -3.85
CA THR A 221 28.30 54.23 -4.87
C THR A 221 28.08 55.72 -5.21
N THR A 222 28.15 56.59 -4.20
CA THR A 222 27.97 58.04 -4.38
C THR A 222 29.18 58.73 -5.04
N GLN A 223 30.37 58.12 -4.99
CA GLN A 223 31.60 58.66 -5.58
C GLN A 223 31.85 58.18 -7.02
N GLN A 224 31.11 57.19 -7.49
CA GLN A 224 31.18 56.67 -8.87
C GLN A 224 30.17 57.33 -9.82
N LEU A 225 29.21 58.10 -9.29
CA LEU A 225 28.28 58.97 -10.03
C LEU A 225 28.86 60.38 -10.17
#